data_AF-A0A2N9YDE2-F1
#
_entry.id   AF-A0A2N9YDE2-F1
#
_cell.length_a   1.000
_cell.length_b   1.000
_cell.length_c   1.000
_cell.angle_alpha   90.00
_cell.angle_beta   90.00
_cell.angle_gamma   90.00
#
_symmetry.space_group_name_H-M   'P 1'
#
loop_
_entity.id
_entity.type
_entity.pdbx_description
1 polymer ?
#
loop_
_entity_poly.entity_id
_entity_poly.type
_entity_poly.pdbx_seq_one_letter_code
_entity_poly.pdbx_strand_id
1 'polypeptide(L)'
;MASKAFFLMRLNDHVQYLKKIDATLNDKGEFQGTDCHDCKLGKWLYGEGQTEVDNLKNTIANNIFTSLFEPHERFHQISKQALELKKAGDMEAVHKIVTEMHILSNVISRKLLDLDELDR
;
A
#
# COMPACT_ATOMS: atom_id res chain seq x y z
N MET A 1 12.84 8.43 -18.92
CA MET A 1 12.58 9.20 -17.70
C MET A 1 11.16 8.92 -17.32
N ALA A 2 10.93 8.34 -16.14
CA ALA A 2 9.58 8.27 -15.61
C ALA A 2 9.06 9.71 -15.46
N SER A 3 7.75 9.90 -15.60
CA SER A 3 7.12 11.22 -15.40
C SER A 3 7.51 11.77 -14.03
N LYS A 4 7.73 13.10 -13.91
CA LYS A 4 8.19 13.84 -12.70
C LYS A 4 7.40 13.62 -11.39
N ALA A 5 6.40 12.75 -11.38
CA ALA A 5 5.61 12.38 -10.20
C ALA A 5 5.17 10.91 -10.22
N PHE A 6 5.93 10.04 -10.88
CA PHE A 6 5.54 8.66 -11.13
C PHE A 6 5.35 7.87 -9.83
N PHE A 7 6.35 7.84 -8.94
CA PHE A 7 6.24 7.13 -7.66
C PHE A 7 5.25 7.80 -6.70
N LEU A 8 5.11 9.13 -6.79
CA LEU A 8 4.05 9.86 -6.06
C LEU A 8 2.64 9.47 -6.49
N MET A 9 2.43 9.13 -7.77
CA MET A 9 1.15 8.60 -8.23
C MET A 9 0.86 7.23 -7.61
N ARG A 10 1.86 6.34 -7.54
CA ARG A 10 1.74 5.02 -6.90
C ARG A 10 1.49 5.15 -5.39
N LEU A 11 2.12 6.12 -4.74
CA LEU A 11 1.83 6.48 -3.35
C LEU A 11 0.39 6.95 -3.17
N ASN A 12 -0.09 7.84 -4.04
CA ASN A 12 -1.48 8.29 -3.97
C ASN A 12 -2.46 7.12 -4.16
N ASP A 13 -2.19 6.19 -5.09
CA ASP A 13 -3.02 4.99 -5.26
C ASP A 13 -3.18 4.18 -3.97
N HIS A 14 -2.09 4.00 -3.21
CA HIS A 14 -2.09 3.35 -1.91
C HIS A 14 -2.84 4.16 -0.83
N VAL A 15 -2.59 5.46 -0.74
CA VAL A 15 -3.25 6.34 0.23
C VAL A 15 -4.77 6.41 0.01
N GLN A 16 -5.22 6.41 -1.25
CA GLN A 16 -6.65 6.35 -1.56
C GLN A 16 -7.28 5.02 -1.14
N TYR A 17 -6.54 3.91 -1.21
CA TYR A 17 -7.00 2.61 -0.73
C TYR A 17 -7.14 2.61 0.81
N LEU A 18 -6.11 3.08 1.54
CA LEU A 18 -6.17 3.23 2.99
C LEU A 18 -7.36 4.09 3.43
N LYS A 19 -7.59 5.24 2.78
CA LYS A 19 -8.74 6.12 3.08
C LYS A 19 -10.09 5.40 2.98
N LYS A 20 -10.26 4.47 2.04
CA LYS A 20 -11.50 3.69 1.91
C LYS A 20 -11.68 2.71 3.06
N ILE A 21 -10.58 2.10 3.53
CA ILE A 21 -10.60 1.25 4.72
C ILE A 21 -10.98 2.09 5.94
N ASP A 22 -10.29 3.21 6.17
CA ASP A 22 -10.56 4.09 7.32
C ASP A 22 -12.00 4.59 7.31
N ALA A 23 -12.54 4.98 6.14
CA ALA A 23 -13.94 5.37 6.02
C ALA A 23 -14.88 4.23 6.47
N THR A 24 -14.59 2.99 6.09
CA THR A 24 -15.41 1.83 6.46
C THR A 24 -15.31 1.50 7.95
N LEU A 25 -14.11 1.55 8.52
CA LEU A 25 -13.90 1.31 9.95
C LEU A 25 -14.61 2.36 10.83
N ASN A 26 -14.79 3.58 10.30
CA ASN A 26 -15.50 4.68 10.94
C ASN A 26 -16.98 4.83 10.54
N ASP A 27 -17.60 3.79 9.95
CA ASP A 27 -19.02 3.79 9.53
C ASP A 27 -19.39 4.89 8.52
N LYS A 28 -18.41 5.31 7.71
CA LYS A 28 -18.53 6.32 6.64
C LYS A 28 -18.36 5.72 5.24
N GLY A 29 -18.36 4.40 5.12
CA GLY A 29 -18.17 3.69 3.85
C GLY A 29 -18.47 2.19 3.97
N GLU A 30 -18.47 1.51 2.83
CA GLU A 30 -18.82 0.09 2.71
C GLU A 30 -17.73 -0.73 2.01
N PHE A 31 -16.49 -0.24 2.01
CA PHE A 31 -15.39 -0.87 1.28
C PHE A 31 -14.95 -2.18 1.94
N GLN A 32 -14.83 -3.24 1.15
CA GLN A 32 -14.60 -4.60 1.65
C GLN A 32 -13.15 -5.08 1.52
N GLY A 33 -12.26 -4.22 1.05
CA GLY A 33 -10.92 -4.62 0.64
C GLY A 33 -10.91 -5.36 -0.70
N THR A 34 -9.72 -5.54 -1.24
CA THR A 34 -9.43 -6.39 -2.41
C THR A 34 -8.21 -7.25 -2.12
N ASP A 35 -7.95 -8.22 -2.99
CA ASP A 35 -6.64 -8.89 -3.02
C ASP A 35 -5.52 -7.86 -3.24
N CYS A 36 -4.32 -8.18 -2.75
CA CYS A 36 -3.15 -7.35 -2.93
C CYS A 36 -2.84 -7.14 -4.42
N HIS A 37 -3.04 -8.13 -5.29
CA HIS A 37 -2.81 -8.01 -6.73
C HIS A 37 -3.87 -7.15 -7.45
N ASP A 38 -5.03 -6.94 -6.84
CA ASP A 38 -6.16 -6.26 -7.47
C ASP A 38 -6.21 -4.75 -7.19
N CYS A 39 -5.50 -4.28 -6.17
CA CYS A 39 -5.40 -2.86 -5.87
C CYS A 39 -4.53 -2.15 -6.92
N LYS A 40 -4.69 -0.84 -7.09
CA LYS A 40 -3.95 -0.10 -8.12
C LYS A 40 -2.43 -0.18 -7.93
N LEU A 41 -1.96 -0.11 -6.69
CA LEU A 41 -0.53 -0.27 -6.36
C LEU A 41 -0.07 -1.70 -6.68
N GLY A 42 -0.85 -2.72 -6.30
CA GLY A 42 -0.53 -4.11 -6.57
C GLY A 42 -0.49 -4.45 -8.06
N LYS A 43 -1.47 -4.01 -8.84
CA LYS A 43 -1.45 -4.17 -10.30
C LYS A 43 -0.17 -3.63 -10.93
N TRP A 44 0.36 -2.56 -10.35
CA TRP A 44 1.65 -2.01 -10.74
C TRP A 44 2.83 -2.86 -10.25
N LEU A 45 2.89 -3.18 -8.95
CA LEU A 45 3.98 -3.97 -8.34
C LEU A 45 4.19 -5.31 -9.05
N TYR A 46 3.11 -6.04 -9.33
CA TYR A 46 3.14 -7.38 -9.93
C TYR A 46 3.02 -7.34 -11.46
N GLY A 47 2.92 -6.15 -12.05
CA GLY A 47 2.82 -5.92 -13.48
C GLY A 47 4.07 -5.20 -14.01
N GLU A 48 3.88 -3.96 -14.45
CA GLU A 48 4.91 -3.15 -15.11
C GLU A 48 6.00 -2.59 -14.18
N GLY A 49 5.81 -2.64 -12.85
CA GLY A 49 6.66 -1.94 -11.89
C GLY A 49 8.13 -2.35 -11.91
N GLN A 50 8.43 -3.65 -12.07
CA GLN A 50 9.81 -4.12 -12.17
C GLN A 50 10.51 -3.50 -13.38
N THR A 51 9.85 -3.51 -14.54
CA THR A 51 10.41 -2.94 -15.78
C THR A 51 10.63 -1.43 -15.64
N GLU A 52 9.68 -0.71 -15.03
CA GLU A 52 9.79 0.73 -14.83
C GLU A 52 10.93 1.10 -13.86
N VAL A 53 11.13 0.33 -12.79
CA VAL A 53 12.24 0.53 -11.85
C VAL A 53 13.59 0.15 -12.47
N ASP A 54 13.66 -0.92 -13.26
CA ASP A 54 14.88 -1.33 -13.97
C ASP A 54 15.37 -0.25 -14.95
N ASN A 55 14.45 0.51 -15.54
CA ASN A 55 14.79 1.62 -16.43
C ASN A 55 15.53 2.77 -15.74
N LEU A 56 15.48 2.85 -14.40
CA LEU A 56 16.29 3.79 -13.61
C LEU A 56 17.77 3.41 -13.58
N LYS A 57 18.11 2.15 -13.92
CA LYS A 57 19.47 1.61 -13.88
C LYS A 57 20.14 1.83 -12.52
N ASN A 58 19.36 1.74 -11.44
CA ASN A 58 19.80 1.98 -10.07
C ASN A 58 19.52 0.75 -9.19
N THR A 59 20.59 0.10 -8.70
CA THR A 59 20.47 -1.10 -7.85
C THR A 59 19.79 -0.82 -6.51
N ILE A 60 19.94 0.39 -5.95
CA ILE A 60 19.27 0.77 -4.70
C ILE A 60 17.76 0.85 -4.93
N ALA A 61 17.33 1.46 -6.05
CA ALA A 61 15.92 1.53 -6.40
C ALA A 61 15.32 0.11 -6.56
N ASN A 62 16.04 -0.79 -7.22
CA ASN A 62 15.64 -2.19 -7.36
C ASN A 62 15.47 -2.94 -6.02
N ASN A 63 16.39 -2.71 -5.08
CA ASN A 63 16.30 -3.29 -3.74
C ASN A 63 15.11 -2.73 -2.96
N ILE A 64 14.86 -1.42 -3.06
CA ILE A 64 13.70 -0.78 -2.42
C ILE A 64 12.40 -1.32 -3.02
N PHE A 65 12.33 -1.44 -4.35
CA PHE A 65 11.17 -1.99 -5.05
C PHE A 65 10.86 -3.43 -4.61
N THR A 66 11.86 -4.32 -4.62
CA THR A 66 11.69 -5.69 -4.12
C THR A 66 11.20 -5.73 -2.66
N SER A 67 11.64 -4.76 -1.85
CA SER A 67 11.22 -4.67 -0.44
C SER A 67 9.80 -4.11 -0.22
N LEU A 68 9.07 -3.74 -1.27
CA LEU A 68 7.67 -3.31 -1.18
C LEU A 68 6.69 -4.47 -1.07
N PHE A 69 7.03 -5.65 -1.61
CA PHE A 69 6.11 -6.78 -1.75
C PHE A 69 5.60 -7.30 -0.40
N GLU A 70 6.51 -7.63 0.52
CA GLU A 70 6.13 -8.16 1.86
C GLU A 70 5.23 -7.19 2.66
N PRO A 71 5.59 -5.91 2.86
CA PRO A 71 4.75 -5.02 3.65
C PRO A 71 3.41 -4.73 2.96
N HIS A 72 3.37 -4.77 1.63
CA HIS A 72 2.13 -4.63 0.85
C HIS A 72 1.18 -5.83 1.04
N GLU A 73 1.69 -7.06 0.92
CA GLU A 73 0.91 -8.27 1.19
C GLU A 73 0.37 -8.29 2.62
N ARG A 74 1.24 -8.00 3.59
CA ARG A 74 0.87 -7.97 5.01
C ARG A 74 -0.14 -6.86 5.31
N PHE A 75 0.00 -5.69 4.70
CA PHE A 75 -0.99 -4.61 4.80
C PHE A 75 -2.38 -5.08 4.36
N HIS A 76 -2.47 -5.80 3.24
CA HIS A 76 -3.75 -6.34 2.76
C HIS A 76 -4.34 -7.40 3.69
N GLN A 77 -3.51 -8.31 4.22
CA GLN A 77 -3.95 -9.32 5.19
C GLN A 77 -4.54 -8.67 6.45
N ILE A 78 -3.80 -7.72 7.04
CA ILE A 78 -4.20 -6.99 8.23
C ILE A 78 -5.44 -6.13 7.97
N SER A 79 -5.51 -5.45 6.83
CA SER A 79 -6.68 -4.63 6.47
C SER A 79 -7.94 -5.48 6.33
N LYS A 80 -7.83 -6.66 5.71
CA LYS A 80 -8.94 -7.61 5.60
C LYS A 80 -9.42 -8.07 6.98
N GLN A 81 -8.49 -8.44 7.85
CA GLN A 81 -8.81 -8.83 9.22
C GLN A 81 -9.49 -7.69 10.00
N ALA A 82 -9.04 -6.44 9.85
CA ALA A 82 -9.68 -5.28 10.47
C ALA A 82 -11.14 -5.10 10.02
N LEU A 83 -11.41 -5.26 8.71
CA LEU A 83 -12.76 -5.17 8.15
C LEU A 83 -13.65 -6.33 8.60
N GLU A 84 -13.11 -7.54 8.76
CA GLU A 84 -13.83 -8.70 9.30
C GLU A 84 -14.20 -8.51 10.77
N LEU A 85 -13.27 -8.02 11.59
CA LEU A 85 -13.53 -7.70 13.00
C LEU A 85 -14.58 -6.58 13.15
N LYS A 86 -14.53 -5.56 12.27
CA LYS A 86 -15.55 -4.50 12.20
C LYS A 86 -16.93 -5.07 11.92
N LYS A 87 -17.05 -6.00 10.97
CA LYS A 87 -18.33 -6.70 10.67
C LYS A 87 -18.82 -7.53 11.84
N ALA A 88 -17.91 -8.13 12.60
CA ALA A 88 -18.24 -8.90 13.80
C ALA A 88 -18.61 -8.02 15.01
N GLY A 89 -18.40 -6.71 14.93
CA GLY A 89 -18.68 -5.77 16.02
C GLY A 89 -17.59 -5.71 17.11
N ASP A 90 -16.44 -6.37 16.92
CA ASP A 90 -15.35 -6.40 17.89
C ASP A 90 -14.43 -5.18 17.74
N MET A 91 -14.92 -4.04 18.24
CA MET A 91 -14.20 -2.77 18.13
C MET A 91 -12.90 -2.72 18.95
N GLU A 92 -12.78 -3.53 20.00
CA GLU A 92 -11.54 -3.64 20.78
C GLU A 92 -10.44 -4.31 19.94
N ALA A 93 -10.77 -5.41 19.26
CA ALA A 93 -9.84 -6.07 18.36
C ALA A 93 -9.49 -5.21 17.14
N VAL A 94 -10.48 -4.47 16.59
CA VAL A 94 -10.22 -3.49 15.51
C VAL A 94 -9.16 -2.48 15.94
N HIS A 95 -9.29 -1.89 17.14
CA HIS A 95 -8.34 -0.88 17.60
C HIS A 95 -6.90 -1.40 17.71
N LYS A 96 -6.74 -2.65 18.18
CA LYS A 96 -5.42 -3.30 18.30
C LYS A 96 -4.75 -3.48 16.94
N ILE A 97 -5.50 -3.92 15.94
CA ILE A 97 -4.94 -4.29 14.63
C ILE A 97 -4.76 -3.08 13.69
N VAL A 98 -5.58 -2.04 13.84
CA VAL A 98 -5.48 -0.82 13.03
C VAL A 98 -4.14 -0.11 13.20
N THR A 99 -3.51 -0.22 14.38
CA THR A 99 -2.17 0.34 14.60
C THR A 99 -1.14 -0.34 13.69
N GLU A 100 -1.15 -1.67 13.60
CA GLU A 100 -0.26 -2.43 12.72
C GLU A 100 -0.51 -2.09 11.25
N MET A 101 -1.78 -1.95 10.85
CA MET A 101 -2.18 -1.52 9.50
C MET A 101 -1.53 -0.18 9.12
N HIS A 102 -1.58 0.81 10.01
CA HIS A 102 -1.01 2.13 9.78
C HIS A 102 0.52 2.10 9.74
N ILE A 103 1.17 1.29 10.57
CA ILE A 103 2.62 1.08 10.54
C ILE A 103 3.05 0.54 9.17
N LEU A 104 2.40 -0.51 8.68
CA LEU A 104 2.69 -1.09 7.37
C LEU A 104 2.44 -0.08 6.23
N SER A 105 1.35 0.69 6.32
CA SER A 105 1.07 1.75 5.36
C SER A 105 2.16 2.82 5.32
N ASN A 106 2.69 3.22 6.48
CA ASN A 106 3.81 4.15 6.57
C ASN A 106 5.09 3.57 5.96
N VAL A 107 5.36 2.27 6.17
CA VAL A 107 6.51 1.58 5.55
C VAL A 107 6.42 1.61 4.02
N ILE A 108 5.26 1.26 3.46
CA ILE A 108 5.02 1.31 2.01
C ILE A 108 5.20 2.74 1.50
N SER A 109 4.59 3.71 2.19
CA SER A 109 4.63 5.12 1.80
C SER A 109 6.06 5.67 1.80
N ARG A 110 6.86 5.33 2.80
CA ARG A 110 8.26 5.74 2.88
C ARG A 110 9.08 5.15 1.74
N LYS A 111 8.93 3.87 1.43
CA LYS A 111 9.64 3.21 0.32
C LYS A 111 9.31 3.85 -1.04
N LEU A 112 8.05 4.22 -1.26
CA LEU A 112 7.64 4.93 -2.49
C LEU A 112 8.23 6.35 -2.57
N LEU A 113 8.36 7.05 -1.44
CA LEU A 113 9.06 8.34 -1.38
C LEU A 113 10.56 8.18 -1.63
N ASP A 114 11.20 7.16 -1.06
CA ASP A 114 12.62 6.88 -1.29
C ASP A 114 12.88 6.55 -2.78
N LEU A 115 11.95 5.85 -3.46
CA LEU A 115 12.01 5.64 -4.91
C LEU A 115 11.87 6.94 -5.71
N ASP A 116 10.95 7.83 -5.31
CA ASP A 116 10.79 9.15 -5.93
C ASP A 116 12.06 10.01 -5.80
N GLU A 117 12.73 9.95 -4.64
CA GLU A 117 13.99 10.66 -4.42
C GLU A 117 15.13 10.15 -5.34
N LEU A 118 15.13 8.86 -5.69
CA LEU A 118 16.14 8.25 -6.55
C LEU A 118 15.89 8.42 -8.06
N ASP A 119 14.67 8.81 -8.47
CA ASP A 119 14.32 9.11 -9.88
C ASP A 119 14.61 10.57 -10.27
N ARG A 120 14.91 11.44 -9.30
CA ARG A 120 15.14 12.87 -9.51
C ARG A 120 16.50 13.23 -10.10
#